data_AF-A0A4S8LFA8-F1
#
_entry.id   AF-A0A4S8LFA8-F1
#
_cell.length_a   1.000
_cell.length_b   1.000
_cell.length_c   1.000
_cell.angle_alpha   90.00
_cell.angle_beta   90.00
_cell.angle_gamma   90.00
#
_symmetry.space_group_name_H-M   'P 1'
#
loop_
_entity.id
_entity.type
_entity.pdbx_description
1 polymer ?
#
loop_
_entity_poly.entity_id
_entity_poly.type
_entity_poly.pdbx_seq_one_letter_code
_entity_poly.pdbx_strand_id
1 'polypeptide(L)'
;DLPGARKFCGFRSFKHTVFCNLCWCQKYTTVTKPDGTEEIVKTGYNDFDTENWRPRTNDECRHWATKWFDASKQDAKAYFQTSAIRWSELLRLPYFDPTRMIVVDPMHNLLLG
;
A
#
# COMPACT_ATOMS: atom_id res chain seq x y z
N ASP A 1 -16.10 2.99 -4.50
CA ASP A 1 -15.29 1.87 -5.06
C ASP A 1 -13.80 2.02 -4.69
N LEU A 2 -13.32 1.27 -3.68
CA LEU A 2 -11.93 1.34 -3.18
C LEU A 2 -10.90 0.68 -4.13
N PRO A 3 -11.15 -0.51 -4.71
CA PRO A 3 -10.29 -1.09 -5.74
C PRO A 3 -10.02 -0.16 -6.93
N GLY A 4 -11.03 0.56 -7.41
CA GLY A 4 -10.89 1.57 -8.46
C GLY A 4 -9.99 2.73 -8.05
N ALA A 5 -10.28 3.34 -6.89
CA ALA A 5 -9.50 4.47 -6.35
C ALA A 5 -8.01 4.13 -6.16
N ARG A 6 -7.71 2.92 -5.64
CA ARG A 6 -6.32 2.45 -5.49
C ARG A 6 -5.60 2.39 -6.82
N LYS A 7 -6.21 1.76 -7.84
CA LYS A 7 -5.61 1.66 -9.18
C LYS A 7 -5.35 3.02 -9.81
N PHE A 8 -6.29 3.95 -9.64
CA PHE A 8 -6.22 5.32 -10.15
C PHE A 8 -5.08 6.12 -9.50
N CYS A 9 -4.91 5.98 -8.18
CA CYS A 9 -3.87 6.67 -7.43
C CYS A 9 -2.51 5.95 -7.45
N GLY A 10 -2.37 4.90 -8.28
CA GLY A 10 -1.10 4.19 -8.46
C GLY A 10 -0.82 3.07 -7.45
N PHE A 11 -1.76 2.73 -6.57
CA PHE A 11 -1.61 1.63 -5.63
C PHE A 11 -2.00 0.28 -6.24
N ARG A 12 -1.42 -0.78 -5.68
CA ARG A 12 -1.72 -2.15 -6.08
C ARG A 12 -3.07 -2.63 -5.53
N SER A 13 -3.52 -3.75 -6.10
CA SER A 13 -4.70 -4.47 -5.60
C SER A 13 -4.43 -5.07 -4.23
N PHE A 14 -5.52 -5.30 -3.49
CA PHE A 14 -5.59 -6.11 -2.28
C PHE A 14 -4.92 -7.49 -2.41
N LYS A 15 -4.65 -7.96 -3.64
CA LYS A 15 -3.94 -9.23 -3.90
C LYS A 15 -2.42 -9.17 -3.66
N HIS A 16 -1.79 -8.00 -3.58
CA HIS A 16 -0.33 -7.88 -3.34
C HIS A 16 0.13 -8.31 -1.95
N THR A 17 1.43 -8.59 -1.80
CA THR A 17 2.07 -8.80 -0.48
C THR A 17 1.94 -7.56 0.39
N VAL A 18 2.31 -6.39 -0.13
CA VAL A 18 2.07 -5.10 0.53
C VAL A 18 0.78 -4.49 -0.05
N PHE A 19 -0.34 -4.68 0.64
CA PHE A 19 -1.68 -4.44 0.06
C PHE A 19 -2.37 -3.17 0.56
N CYS A 20 -1.95 -2.65 1.71
CA CYS A 20 -2.54 -1.45 2.30
C CYS A 20 -1.96 -0.19 1.65
N ASN A 21 -2.82 0.77 1.35
CA ASN A 21 -2.42 2.10 0.87
C ASN A 21 -2.10 3.08 2.01
N LEU A 22 -2.49 2.74 3.25
CA LEU A 22 -2.29 3.60 4.43
C LEU A 22 -1.06 3.20 5.24
N CYS A 23 -0.70 1.92 5.26
CA CYS A 23 0.43 1.41 6.04
C CYS A 23 1.26 0.39 5.26
N TRP A 24 2.36 -0.04 5.89
CA TRP A 24 3.32 -1.00 5.34
C TRP A 24 3.01 -2.46 5.69
N CYS A 25 1.80 -2.77 6.16
CA CYS A 25 1.43 -4.13 6.52
C CYS A 25 1.54 -5.09 5.33
N GLN A 26 1.93 -6.32 5.63
CA GLN A 26 2.17 -7.37 4.67
C GLN A 26 1.20 -8.53 4.87
N LYS A 27 0.87 -9.23 3.80
CA LYS A 27 0.03 -10.44 3.88
C LYS A 27 0.67 -11.58 4.65
N TYR A 28 1.99 -11.60 4.69
CA TYR A 28 2.79 -12.63 5.29
C TYR A 28 3.79 -11.93 6.20
N THR A 29 3.91 -12.40 7.42
CA THR A 29 4.89 -11.92 8.39
C THR A 29 5.67 -13.12 8.88
N THR A 30 6.98 -12.95 9.02
CA THR A 30 7.83 -13.92 9.69
C THR A 30 7.70 -13.71 11.19
N VAL A 31 7.27 -14.74 11.91
CA VAL A 31 7.26 -14.76 13.36
C VAL A 31 8.37 -15.68 13.85
N THR A 32 9.08 -15.26 14.88
CA THR A 32 10.04 -16.11 15.58
C THR A 32 9.32 -16.82 16.71
N LYS A 33 9.29 -18.15 16.67
CA LYS A 33 8.71 -18.99 17.71
C LYS A 33 9.59 -19.01 18.96
N PRO A 34 9.06 -19.40 20.14
CA PRO A 34 9.84 -19.51 21.37
C PRO A 34 11.04 -20.45 21.28
N ASP A 35 11.01 -21.41 20.36
CA ASP A 35 12.11 -22.35 20.08
C ASP A 35 13.19 -21.76 19.15
N GLY A 36 13.07 -20.49 18.76
CA GLY A 36 13.99 -19.78 17.88
C GLY A 36 13.77 -20.06 16.39
N THR A 37 12.78 -20.87 16.03
CA THR A 37 12.47 -21.14 14.61
C THR A 37 11.66 -20.01 14.00
N GLU A 38 11.96 -19.66 12.74
CA GLU A 38 11.19 -18.68 11.97
C GLU A 38 10.05 -19.38 11.22
N GLU A 39 8.83 -18.87 11.36
CA GLU A 39 7.66 -19.33 10.61
C GLU A 39 7.04 -18.18 9.82
N ILE A 40 6.73 -18.42 8.55
CA ILE A 40 5.99 -17.46 7.74
C ILE A 40 4.50 -17.70 7.96
N VAL A 41 3.86 -16.76 8.63
CA VAL A 41 2.42 -16.81 8.91
C VAL A 41 1.67 -15.86 7.99
N LYS A 42 0.54 -16.32 7.48
CA LYS A 42 -0.37 -15.48 6.71
C LYS A 42 -1.26 -14.66 7.66
N THR A 43 -0.78 -13.50 8.06
CA THR A 43 -1.56 -12.52 8.85
C THR A 43 -2.64 -11.85 7.99
N GLY A 44 -2.36 -11.61 6.70
CA GLY A 44 -3.37 -11.15 5.74
C GLY A 44 -4.05 -9.86 6.17
N TYR A 45 -5.38 -9.90 6.31
CA TYR A 45 -6.21 -8.79 6.83
C TYR A 45 -6.49 -8.88 8.33
N ASN A 46 -5.96 -9.93 8.98
CA ASN A 46 -6.17 -10.22 10.40
C ASN A 46 -4.96 -9.82 11.24
N ASP A 47 -3.99 -9.13 10.63
CA ASP A 47 -3.02 -8.35 11.38
C ASP A 47 -3.79 -7.24 12.07
N PHE A 48 -3.90 -7.27 13.40
CA PHE A 48 -4.51 -6.23 14.22
C PHE A 48 -3.50 -5.64 15.20
N ASP A 49 -2.20 -5.80 14.91
CA ASP A 49 -1.13 -5.26 15.71
C ASP A 49 -0.96 -3.76 15.45
N THR A 50 -1.97 -2.99 15.87
CA THR A 50 -2.07 -1.55 15.62
C THR A 50 -0.91 -0.76 16.23
N GLU A 51 -0.23 -1.31 17.23
CA GLU A 51 0.93 -0.67 17.88
C GLU A 51 2.15 -0.67 16.96
N ASN A 52 2.34 -1.74 16.19
CA ASN A 52 3.49 -1.90 15.29
C ASN A 52 3.20 -1.49 13.84
N TRP A 53 2.01 -0.98 13.56
CA TRP A 53 1.67 -0.51 12.22
C TRP A 53 2.44 0.75 11.85
N ARG A 54 3.35 0.60 10.89
CA ARG A 54 4.06 1.72 10.28
C ARG A 54 3.18 2.38 9.21
N PRO A 55 2.67 3.61 9.42
CA PRO A 55 1.93 4.34 8.39
C PRO A 55 2.85 4.70 7.22
N ARG A 56 2.27 4.85 6.04
CA ARG A 56 2.93 5.46 4.88
C ARG A 56 2.88 6.98 5.03
N THR A 57 3.90 7.65 4.53
CA THR A 57 3.89 9.11 4.40
C THR A 57 3.70 9.53 2.93
N ASN A 58 3.20 10.74 2.72
CA ASN A 58 3.10 11.36 1.39
C ASN A 58 4.47 11.35 0.67
N ASP A 59 5.53 11.73 1.39
CA ASP A 59 6.88 11.79 0.86
C ASP A 59 7.41 10.42 0.45
N GLU A 60 7.19 9.39 1.26
CA GLU A 60 7.56 8.01 0.91
C GLU A 60 6.83 7.55 -0.35
N CYS A 61 5.52 7.80 -0.43
CA CYS A 61 4.72 7.44 -1.59
C CYS A 61 5.22 8.15 -2.86
N ARG A 62 5.51 9.45 -2.78
CA ARG A 62 6.06 10.24 -3.89
C ARG A 62 7.43 9.73 -4.30
N HIS A 63 8.31 9.49 -3.33
CA HIS A 63 9.65 8.95 -3.57
C HIS A 63 9.63 7.63 -4.34
N TRP A 64 8.83 6.67 -3.88
CA TRP A 64 8.71 5.36 -4.55
C TRP A 64 8.05 5.46 -5.91
N ALA A 65 7.02 6.31 -6.05
CA ALA A 65 6.35 6.52 -7.32
C ALA A 65 7.26 7.19 -8.36
N THR A 66 8.09 8.16 -7.95
CA THR A 66 9.10 8.80 -8.81
C THR A 66 10.18 7.79 -9.20
N LYS A 67 10.70 7.02 -8.24
CA LYS A 67 11.64 5.93 -8.56
C LYS A 67 11.07 4.94 -9.57
N TRP A 68 9.79 4.62 -9.47
CA TRP A 68 9.11 3.76 -10.44
C TRP A 68 8.99 4.42 -11.82
N PHE A 69 8.72 5.73 -11.86
CA PHE A 69 8.55 6.52 -13.09
C PHE A 69 9.86 6.64 -13.88
N ASP A 70 10.96 6.95 -13.18
CA ASP A 70 12.28 7.18 -13.79
C ASP A 70 13.03 5.87 -14.11
N ALA A 71 12.51 4.73 -13.65
CA ALA A 71 13.16 3.45 -13.74
C ALA A 71 13.04 2.76 -15.11
N SER A 72 14.00 1.88 -15.39
CA SER A 72 13.87 0.89 -16.46
C SER A 72 12.67 -0.04 -16.18
N LYS A 73 12.16 -0.74 -17.19
CA LYS A 73 11.02 -1.68 -17.03
C LYS A 73 11.29 -2.76 -15.98
N GLN A 74 12.54 -3.21 -15.83
CA GLN A 74 12.93 -4.23 -14.85
C GLN A 74 12.95 -3.64 -13.44
N ASP A 75 13.57 -2.47 -13.27
CA ASP A 75 13.68 -1.80 -11.97
C ASP A 75 12.33 -1.28 -11.48
N ALA A 76 11.50 -0.75 -12.38
CA ALA A 76 10.13 -0.33 -12.09
C ALA A 76 9.31 -1.52 -11.56
N LYS A 77 9.48 -2.71 -12.12
CA LYS A 77 8.83 -3.92 -11.60
C LYS A 77 9.32 -4.24 -10.17
N ALA A 78 10.62 -4.14 -9.91
CA ALA A 78 11.18 -4.36 -8.58
C ALA A 78 10.66 -3.34 -7.56
N TYR A 79 10.72 -2.05 -7.88
CA TYR A 79 10.18 -0.98 -7.03
C TYR A 79 8.69 -1.15 -6.74
N PHE A 80 7.91 -1.60 -7.73
CA PHE A 80 6.49 -1.87 -7.52
C PHE A 80 6.23 -3.05 -6.59
N GLN A 81 7.06 -4.10 -6.63
CA GLN A 81 6.94 -5.25 -5.71
C GLN A 81 7.28 -4.87 -4.27
N THR A 82 8.25 -3.97 -4.08
CA THR A 82 8.64 -3.51 -2.74
C THR A 82 7.66 -2.49 -2.17
N SER A 83 7.33 -1.45 -2.96
CA SER A 83 6.58 -0.29 -2.46
C SER A 83 5.07 -0.36 -2.66
N ALA A 84 4.59 -1.23 -3.55
CA ALA A 84 3.20 -1.34 -3.99
C ALA A 84 2.58 -0.08 -4.61
N ILE A 85 3.40 0.90 -4.98
CA ILE A 85 2.96 2.14 -5.62
C ILE A 85 3.70 2.34 -6.95
N ARG A 86 3.00 2.86 -7.95
CA ARG A 86 3.51 3.33 -9.24
C ARG A 86 3.12 4.78 -9.43
N TRP A 87 3.70 5.43 -10.43
CA TRP A 87 3.35 6.79 -10.79
C TRP A 87 1.86 6.93 -11.13
N SER A 88 1.28 8.03 -10.66
CA SER A 88 -0.04 8.51 -11.04
C SER A 88 0.07 10.00 -11.35
N GLU A 89 -0.63 10.47 -12.37
CA GLU A 89 -0.65 11.88 -12.76
C GLU A 89 -1.16 12.79 -11.63
N LEU A 90 -1.93 12.26 -10.68
CA LEU A 90 -2.35 13.00 -9.48
C LEU A 90 -1.17 13.45 -8.61
N LEU A 91 -0.04 12.73 -8.64
CA LEU A 91 1.15 13.12 -7.88
C LEU A 91 1.79 14.41 -8.41
N ARG A 92 1.41 14.89 -9.59
CA ARG A 92 1.81 16.22 -10.08
C ARG A 92 1.14 17.36 -9.32
N LEU A 93 0.00 17.09 -8.68
CA LEU A 93 -0.73 18.07 -7.90
C LEU A 93 -0.01 18.28 -6.55
N PRO A 94 0.44 19.50 -6.21
CA PRO A 94 1.20 19.74 -4.98
C PRO A 94 0.40 19.46 -3.71
N TYR A 95 -0.93 19.65 -3.78
CA TYR A 95 -1.83 19.42 -2.66
C TYR A 95 -2.26 17.97 -2.50
N PHE A 96 -2.03 17.11 -3.51
CA PHE A 96 -2.53 15.74 -3.46
C PHE A 96 -1.66 14.88 -2.53
N ASP A 97 -2.29 14.31 -1.50
CA ASP A 97 -1.68 13.34 -0.60
C ASP A 97 -2.27 11.95 -0.85
N PRO A 98 -1.51 11.02 -1.47
CA PRO A 98 -2.00 9.67 -1.77
C PRO A 98 -2.34 8.85 -0.51
N THR A 99 -1.81 9.21 0.66
CA THR A 99 -2.08 8.50 1.92
C THR A 99 -3.39 8.95 2.57
N ARG A 100 -3.89 10.15 2.24
CA ARG A 100 -5.07 10.76 2.88
C ARG A 100 -6.23 11.00 1.92
N MET A 101 -5.94 11.16 0.62
CA MET A 101 -6.89 11.58 -0.41
C MET A 101 -7.29 10.44 -1.35
N ILE A 102 -6.81 9.22 -1.11
CA ILE A 102 -7.41 8.01 -1.69
C ILE A 102 -8.70 7.76 -0.94
N VAL A 103 -9.79 8.13 -1.61
CA VAL A 103 -11.18 7.85 -1.27
C VAL A 103 -11.30 6.65 -0.31
N VAL A 104 -11.50 6.93 0.97
CA VAL A 104 -12.32 6.06 1.82
C VAL A 104 -13.72 6.51 1.49
N ASP A 105 -14.46 5.71 0.72
CA ASP A 105 -15.81 6.07 0.31
C ASP A 105 -16.83 5.51 1.31
N PRO A 106 -17.23 6.22 2.37
CA PRO A 106 -18.51 5.95 2.97
C PRO A 106 -19.65 6.51 2.12
N MET A 107 -19.42 7.24 1.02
CA MET A 107 -20.55 7.72 0.20
C MET A 107 -21.26 6.59 -0.55
N HIS A 108 -20.60 5.44 -0.78
CA HIS A 108 -21.32 4.21 -1.17
C HIS A 108 -21.98 3.47 0.02
N ASN A 109 -21.62 3.81 1.27
CA ASN A 109 -22.21 3.25 2.49
C ASN A 109 -23.24 4.20 3.16
N LEU A 110 -23.54 5.37 2.58
CA LEU A 110 -24.44 6.32 3.21
C LEU A 110 -25.92 6.11 2.83
N LEU A 111 -26.24 5.39 1.76
CA LEU A 111 -27.63 5.23 1.29
C LEU A 111 -27.89 3.94 0.50
N LEU A 112 -27.55 2.77 1.04
CA LEU A 112 -28.28 1.55 0.67
C LEU A 112 -28.56 0.77 1.95
N GLY A 113 -29.79 0.97 2.45
CA GLY A 113 -30.39 0.09 3.44
C GLY A 113 -30.62 -1.33 2.91
#